data_AF-A0A7S3ZY47-F1
#
_entry.id   AF-A0A7S3ZY47-F1
#
_cell.length_a   1.000
_cell.length_b   1.000
_cell.length_c   1.000
_cell.angle_alpha   90.00
_cell.angle_beta   90.00
_cell.angle_gamma   90.00
#
_symmetry.space_group_name_H-M   'P 1'
#
loop_
_entity.id
_entity.type
_entity.pdbx_description
1 polymer ?
#
loop_
_entity_poly.entity_id
_entity_poly.type
_entity_poly.pdbx_seq_one_letter_code
_entity_poly.pdbx_strand_id
1 'polypeptide(L)'
;MPRAARLLLLLHVAAAALPPPAPSPQPGNPTPSQNADRGVLRRQDAAVPPWLLRGADPETVRALPLDPGAARRGLQSSSDACDYVSVSGSTYQSGRHGLYEASLCDDGTPLYTCLDCSSSEQKIWLNGNGWVIGSAGCGSGSGGIFSPSDPGGDLAALSGDWSEWDGSATVPNSAIAVTCAVSLPPTMAPVPCDWARVSGAAVQTSYHGFYEATGTCESQPYFSCIDCGSTQYIWYTSNKYWYIGDSGCGSTYVSIYNRDTDGDLAAVSDSWTEYDGGWVENSAITVKCYAAASCQLVPGTTAKYRCFDCADASDLASVGDGQCDAANNVSPCWDGGDCCETTCIDGDTHTCGSYDCKDPDAPPVPDPYYPDAAWYLKAISVPEAWAAGYTGAGVQILINDDGVDNTHPDLAKLDLANSCGVYAPCAGSDGVFDSHGTRCAAIAAADSNSACGVGAAPGAGIASCVQSFSNCDPAASEDSLTHNYNVNDISSNSWGTNACERYATSATDCPFECPSVSS
;
A
#
# COMPACT_ATOMS: atom_id res chain seq x y z
N MET A 1 21.80 20.10 -36.17
CA MET A 1 21.18 20.91 -35.10
C MET A 1 22.06 20.76 -33.87
N PRO A 2 22.53 21.83 -33.21
CA PRO A 2 23.30 21.70 -31.99
C PRO A 2 22.33 21.33 -30.86
N ARG A 3 22.60 20.20 -30.20
CA ARG A 3 21.86 19.70 -29.04
C ARG A 3 22.02 20.70 -27.89
N ALA A 4 21.00 21.54 -27.68
CA ALA A 4 20.89 22.43 -26.54
C ALA A 4 20.26 21.68 -25.36
N ALA A 5 20.87 21.86 -24.18
CA ALA A 5 20.35 21.56 -22.85
C ALA A 5 19.75 20.15 -22.63
N ARG A 6 20.60 19.19 -22.24
CA ARG A 6 20.14 18.03 -21.48
C ARG A 6 20.11 18.41 -20.00
N LEU A 7 18.92 18.34 -19.42
CA LEU A 7 18.65 18.55 -18.00
C LEU A 7 19.44 17.50 -17.21
N LEU A 8 20.40 17.96 -16.41
CA LEU A 8 21.18 17.11 -15.52
C LEU A 8 20.35 16.92 -14.24
N LEU A 9 19.57 15.84 -14.18
CA LEU A 9 18.89 15.45 -12.94
C LEU A 9 19.93 14.75 -12.05
N LEU A 10 20.70 15.52 -11.27
CA LEU A 10 21.40 14.95 -10.13
C LEU A 10 20.36 14.67 -9.04
N LEU A 11 20.06 13.40 -8.78
CA LEU A 11 19.55 13.00 -7.48
C LEU A 11 20.66 13.24 -6.46
N HIS A 12 20.70 14.45 -5.89
CA HIS A 12 21.38 14.77 -4.64
C HIS A 12 20.44 15.67 -3.84
N VAL A 13 19.96 15.16 -2.71
CA VAL A 13 19.28 15.97 -1.69
C VAL A 13 20.31 16.93 -1.10
N ALA A 14 20.36 18.19 -1.56
CA ALA A 14 20.88 19.35 -0.82
C ALA A 14 20.66 20.70 -1.55
N ALA A 15 19.89 21.57 -0.88
CA ALA A 15 19.84 23.05 -0.90
C ALA A 15 20.38 23.89 -2.10
N ALA A 16 19.49 24.77 -2.56
CA ALA A 16 19.57 25.85 -3.56
C ALA A 16 20.86 26.70 -3.69
N ALA A 17 21.24 27.00 -4.94
CA ALA A 17 21.66 28.33 -5.43
C ALA A 17 21.70 28.38 -6.98
N LEU A 18 21.03 29.37 -7.60
CA LEU A 18 20.95 29.59 -9.05
C LEU A 18 22.22 30.27 -9.64
N PRO A 19 22.60 30.00 -10.92
CA PRO A 19 23.44 30.91 -11.69
C PRO A 19 22.77 31.50 -12.97
N PRO A 20 23.30 32.61 -13.54
CA PRO A 20 22.65 33.50 -14.52
C PRO A 20 22.91 33.10 -16.01
N PRO A 21 22.29 33.76 -17.02
CA PRO A 21 22.09 33.18 -18.36
C PRO A 21 23.27 33.41 -19.33
N ALA A 22 23.45 32.49 -20.28
CA ALA A 22 24.45 32.55 -21.35
C ALA A 22 23.85 33.08 -22.69
N PRO A 23 24.67 33.70 -23.57
CA PRO A 23 24.21 34.36 -24.80
C PRO A 23 24.13 33.46 -26.07
N SER A 24 23.43 34.01 -27.07
CA SER A 24 22.90 33.47 -28.34
C SER A 24 23.89 33.04 -29.45
N PRO A 25 23.45 32.25 -30.47
CA PRO A 25 24.31 31.54 -31.44
C PRO A 25 24.38 32.14 -32.87
N GLN A 26 25.36 31.69 -33.66
CA GLN A 26 25.46 31.89 -35.12
C GLN A 26 25.95 30.60 -35.86
N PRO A 27 25.69 30.44 -37.18
CA PRO A 27 25.43 29.13 -37.83
C PRO A 27 26.30 28.76 -39.06
N GLY A 28 26.19 27.49 -39.52
CA GLY A 28 26.48 27.04 -40.90
C GLY A 28 26.95 25.56 -41.00
N ASN A 29 26.16 24.56 -41.45
CA ASN A 29 25.78 24.08 -42.81
C ASN A 29 26.75 23.00 -43.41
N PRO A 30 26.36 22.12 -44.39
CA PRO A 30 26.04 20.70 -44.13
C PRO A 30 26.62 19.63 -45.13
N THR A 31 26.21 18.35 -44.94
CA THR A 31 26.11 17.16 -45.88
C THR A 31 27.34 16.24 -46.12
N PRO A 32 27.21 15.02 -46.75
CA PRO A 32 26.33 13.84 -46.51
C PRO A 32 27.01 12.44 -46.74
N SER A 33 26.36 11.28 -46.39
CA SER A 33 26.30 9.99 -47.17
C SER A 33 25.82 8.80 -46.30
N GLN A 34 24.69 8.12 -46.59
CA GLN A 34 24.45 6.93 -47.44
C GLN A 34 24.44 5.55 -46.72
N ASN A 35 23.25 4.93 -46.76
CA ASN A 35 22.86 3.50 -46.93
C ASN A 35 23.68 2.34 -46.33
N ALA A 36 23.00 1.48 -45.57
CA ALA A 36 23.00 0.03 -45.81
C ALA A 36 21.73 -0.64 -45.23
N ASP A 37 21.22 -1.58 -46.01
CA ASP A 37 19.96 -2.33 -45.88
C ASP A 37 20.24 -3.79 -45.41
N ARG A 38 19.20 -4.49 -44.95
CA ARG A 38 19.03 -5.97 -44.74
C ARG A 38 19.15 -6.58 -43.33
N GLY A 39 18.08 -7.27 -42.91
CA GLY A 39 18.17 -8.46 -42.06
C GLY A 39 16.88 -8.88 -41.32
N VAL A 40 15.94 -9.55 -42.01
CA VAL A 40 14.74 -10.20 -41.43
C VAL A 40 15.12 -11.50 -40.69
N LEU A 41 14.65 -11.69 -39.46
CA LEU A 41 14.63 -13.01 -38.78
C LEU A 41 13.27 -13.28 -38.11
N ARG A 42 12.80 -14.52 -38.26
CA ARG A 42 11.46 -15.04 -37.96
C ARG A 42 11.31 -15.43 -36.48
N ARG A 43 10.10 -15.24 -35.93
CA ARG A 43 9.64 -15.84 -34.66
C ARG A 43 9.56 -17.37 -34.79
N GLN A 44 10.02 -18.09 -33.77
CA GLN A 44 9.66 -19.48 -33.52
C GLN A 44 8.72 -19.52 -32.32
N ASP A 45 7.57 -20.16 -32.53
CA ASP A 45 6.54 -20.43 -31.53
C ASP A 45 6.99 -21.52 -30.55
N ALA A 46 6.84 -21.27 -29.25
CA ALA A 46 6.94 -22.30 -28.21
C ALA A 46 5.52 -22.68 -27.74
N ALA A 47 5.16 -23.95 -27.93
CA ALA A 47 3.87 -24.53 -27.58
C ALA A 47 3.73 -24.81 -26.08
N VAL A 48 2.56 -24.51 -25.51
CA VAL A 48 2.17 -24.84 -24.13
C VAL A 48 1.69 -26.31 -24.06
N PRO A 49 2.07 -27.11 -23.03
CA PRO A 49 1.70 -28.54 -22.97
C PRO A 49 0.21 -28.81 -22.59
N PRO A 50 -0.36 -29.96 -23.01
CA PRO A 50 -1.81 -30.18 -23.10
C PRO A 50 -2.55 -30.61 -21.81
N TRP A 51 -1.95 -30.47 -20.63
CA TRP A 51 -2.61 -30.87 -19.36
C TRP A 51 -3.25 -29.70 -18.60
N LEU A 52 -3.10 -28.47 -19.08
CA LEU A 52 -3.72 -27.26 -18.52
C LEU A 52 -5.18 -27.02 -18.97
N LEU A 53 -5.78 -27.92 -19.78
CA LEU A 53 -7.10 -27.73 -20.41
C LEU A 53 -8.16 -28.75 -19.97
N ARG A 54 -8.28 -29.02 -18.67
CA ARG A 54 -9.51 -29.65 -18.12
C ARG A 54 -10.23 -28.66 -17.23
N GLY A 55 -11.25 -28.05 -17.82
CA GLY A 55 -12.04 -26.98 -17.21
C GLY A 55 -12.92 -27.44 -16.06
N ALA A 56 -13.17 -26.48 -15.16
CA ALA A 56 -14.43 -26.38 -14.47
C ALA A 56 -15.46 -25.71 -15.41
N ASP A 57 -16.69 -26.20 -15.34
CA ASP A 57 -17.86 -25.79 -16.13
C ASP A 57 -18.27 -24.33 -15.77
N PRO A 58 -18.52 -23.42 -16.74
CA PRO A 58 -18.87 -22.02 -16.45
C PRO A 58 -20.24 -21.80 -15.81
N GLU A 59 -21.14 -22.80 -15.76
CA GLU A 59 -22.49 -22.60 -15.21
C GLU A 59 -22.62 -22.85 -13.69
N THR A 60 -21.64 -23.46 -13.03
CA THR A 60 -21.67 -23.69 -11.57
C THR A 60 -21.10 -22.55 -10.72
N VAL A 61 -20.59 -21.48 -11.33
CA VAL A 61 -20.06 -20.28 -10.63
C VAL A 61 -21.11 -19.18 -10.47
N ARG A 62 -22.33 -19.38 -10.97
CA ARG A 62 -23.46 -18.49 -10.67
C ARG A 62 -24.17 -18.94 -9.39
N ALA A 63 -24.09 -18.07 -8.37
CA ALA A 63 -24.75 -18.14 -7.07
C ALA A 63 -24.11 -19.07 -6.03
N LEU A 64 -22.95 -18.67 -5.52
CA LEU A 64 -22.63 -18.88 -4.10
C LEU A 64 -22.45 -17.50 -3.45
N PRO A 65 -23.12 -17.20 -2.33
CA PRO A 65 -22.76 -16.05 -1.52
C PRO A 65 -21.30 -16.23 -1.07
N LEU A 66 -20.49 -15.17 -1.21
CA LEU A 66 -19.20 -15.05 -0.53
C LEU A 66 -19.49 -14.82 0.96
N ASP A 67 -19.92 -15.87 1.64
CA ASP A 67 -20.01 -15.93 3.11
C ASP A 67 -19.02 -17.01 3.59
N PRO A 68 -17.80 -16.62 4.00
CA PRO A 68 -16.81 -17.54 4.55
C PRO A 68 -17.30 -18.30 5.80
N GLY A 69 -18.23 -17.72 6.57
CA GLY A 69 -18.82 -18.31 7.78
C GLY A 69 -19.80 -19.44 7.47
N ALA A 70 -20.53 -19.32 6.35
CA ALA A 70 -21.51 -20.32 5.91
C ALA A 70 -20.97 -21.74 5.75
N ALA A 71 -19.69 -21.88 5.36
CA ALA A 71 -19.05 -23.16 5.14
C ALA A 71 -18.71 -23.93 6.44
N ARG A 72 -18.84 -23.29 7.62
CA ARG A 72 -18.37 -23.84 8.91
C ARG A 72 -19.48 -24.16 9.92
N ARG A 73 -20.75 -23.90 9.59
CA ARG A 73 -21.96 -24.16 10.41
C ARG A 73 -22.18 -25.60 10.89
N GLY A 74 -21.38 -26.56 10.46
CA GLY A 74 -21.60 -27.99 10.74
C GLY A 74 -21.04 -28.53 12.08
N LEU A 75 -20.45 -27.70 12.94
CA LEU A 75 -19.49 -28.19 13.95
C LEU A 75 -19.71 -27.71 15.41
N GLN A 76 -20.76 -26.94 15.70
CA GLN A 76 -21.24 -26.70 17.08
C GLN A 76 -22.57 -27.47 17.31
N SER A 77 -22.90 -27.76 18.58
CA SER A 77 -24.07 -28.60 18.93
C SER A 77 -25.42 -27.89 18.75
N SER A 78 -25.42 -26.57 18.50
CA SER A 78 -26.60 -25.74 18.28
C SER A 78 -26.60 -25.09 16.89
N SER A 79 -27.79 -24.85 16.33
CA SER A 79 -28.01 -24.19 15.04
C SER A 79 -27.75 -22.68 15.04
N ASP A 80 -27.38 -22.13 16.20
CA ASP A 80 -27.35 -20.69 16.50
C ASP A 80 -25.92 -20.22 16.85
N ALA A 81 -24.91 -21.01 16.47
CA ALA A 81 -23.49 -20.74 16.66
C ALA A 81 -23.07 -19.38 16.07
N CYS A 82 -22.30 -18.60 16.84
CA CYS A 82 -21.75 -17.33 16.36
C CYS A 82 -20.73 -17.59 15.25
N ASP A 83 -20.86 -16.88 14.13
CA ASP A 83 -19.81 -16.78 13.10
C ASP A 83 -18.78 -15.70 13.51
N TYR A 84 -19.24 -14.66 14.20
CA TYR A 84 -18.42 -13.58 14.73
C TYR A 84 -18.77 -13.26 16.19
N VAL A 85 -17.77 -12.83 16.95
CA VAL A 85 -17.92 -12.46 18.36
C VAL A 85 -17.19 -11.16 18.63
N SER A 86 -17.89 -10.16 19.16
CA SER A 86 -17.29 -8.89 19.60
C SER A 86 -17.06 -8.89 21.10
N VAL A 87 -15.86 -8.51 21.55
CA VAL A 87 -15.46 -8.42 22.96
C VAL A 87 -15.13 -6.97 23.31
N SER A 88 -15.70 -6.45 24.40
CA SER A 88 -15.45 -5.09 24.88
C SER A 88 -15.67 -4.97 26.39
N GLY A 89 -15.34 -3.80 26.97
CA GLY A 89 -15.74 -3.44 28.34
C GLY A 89 -14.88 -3.99 29.47
N SER A 90 -13.77 -4.67 29.15
CA SER A 90 -12.75 -5.04 30.15
C SER A 90 -11.94 -3.80 30.57
N THR A 91 -11.56 -3.74 31.84
CA THR A 91 -10.84 -2.62 32.45
C THR A 91 -9.33 -2.84 32.43
N TYR A 92 -8.88 -4.08 32.63
CA TYR A 92 -7.48 -4.46 32.79
C TYR A 92 -6.97 -5.31 31.63
N GLN A 93 -7.86 -5.84 30.80
CA GLN A 93 -7.52 -6.77 29.72
C GLN A 93 -7.89 -6.21 28.33
N SER A 94 -7.83 -4.88 28.16
CA SER A 94 -8.25 -4.16 26.94
C SER A 94 -7.55 -4.61 25.66
N GLY A 95 -6.35 -5.20 25.76
CA GLY A 95 -5.66 -5.89 24.66
C GLY A 95 -6.46 -7.02 24.00
N ARG A 96 -7.56 -7.47 24.61
CA ARG A 96 -8.48 -8.52 24.13
C ARG A 96 -9.82 -7.96 23.64
N HIS A 97 -9.95 -6.64 23.51
CA HIS A 97 -11.11 -6.06 22.84
C HIS A 97 -10.97 -6.21 21.33
N GLY A 98 -12.07 -6.48 20.64
CA GLY A 98 -12.11 -6.66 19.20
C GLY A 98 -13.19 -7.65 18.74
N LEU A 99 -13.30 -7.77 17.43
CA LEU A 99 -14.02 -8.75 16.65
C LEU A 99 -13.19 -10.02 16.45
N TYR A 100 -13.83 -11.15 16.69
CA TYR A 100 -13.25 -12.48 16.52
C TYR A 100 -14.09 -13.27 15.52
N GLU A 101 -13.44 -14.06 14.68
CA GLU A 101 -14.08 -14.92 13.70
C GLU A 101 -14.02 -16.39 14.12
N ALA A 102 -15.10 -17.12 13.85
CA ALA A 102 -15.22 -18.53 14.16
C ALA A 102 -14.17 -19.39 13.42
N SER A 103 -13.50 -20.21 14.21
CA SER A 103 -12.54 -21.22 13.78
C SER A 103 -12.74 -22.48 14.63
N LEU A 104 -11.80 -23.43 14.54
CA LEU A 104 -11.80 -24.64 15.33
C LEU A 104 -10.40 -24.96 15.84
N CYS A 105 -10.36 -25.61 16.99
CA CYS A 105 -9.20 -26.34 17.45
C CYS A 105 -9.01 -27.61 16.63
N ASP A 106 -7.80 -28.18 16.65
CA ASP A 106 -7.49 -29.43 15.94
C ASP A 106 -8.35 -30.62 16.41
N ASP A 107 -8.87 -30.56 17.64
CA ASP A 107 -9.77 -31.56 18.22
C ASP A 107 -11.26 -31.29 17.93
N GLY A 108 -11.57 -30.26 17.14
CA GLY A 108 -12.93 -29.86 16.76
C GLY A 108 -13.66 -29.03 17.81
N THR A 109 -13.01 -28.62 18.91
CA THR A 109 -13.63 -27.72 19.88
C THR A 109 -13.76 -26.29 19.36
N PRO A 110 -14.79 -25.52 19.79
CA PRO A 110 -15.01 -24.15 19.36
C PRO A 110 -13.84 -23.21 19.67
N LEU A 111 -13.44 -22.44 18.67
CA LEU A 111 -12.40 -21.43 18.76
C LEU A 111 -12.84 -20.18 18.00
N TYR A 112 -12.50 -19.01 18.48
CA TYR A 112 -12.59 -17.77 17.70
C TYR A 112 -11.21 -17.13 17.65
N THR A 113 -10.78 -16.71 16.47
CA THR A 113 -9.50 -16.04 16.24
C THR A 113 -9.76 -14.56 16.06
N CYS A 114 -8.97 -13.72 16.73
CA CYS A 114 -9.20 -12.29 16.63
C CYS A 114 -8.80 -11.74 15.25
N LEU A 115 -9.65 -10.86 14.72
CA LEU A 115 -9.44 -10.14 13.48
C LEU A 115 -8.77 -8.78 13.70
N ASP A 116 -9.21 -8.04 14.72
CA ASP A 116 -8.86 -6.61 14.91
C ASP A 116 -8.49 -6.28 16.37
N CYS A 117 -8.06 -7.27 17.16
CA CYS A 117 -7.76 -7.06 18.56
C CYS A 117 -6.62 -6.08 18.78
N SER A 118 -6.70 -5.33 19.88
CA SER A 118 -5.64 -4.43 20.35
C SER A 118 -4.31 -5.14 20.68
N SER A 119 -4.27 -6.47 20.71
CA SER A 119 -3.05 -7.27 20.71
C SER A 119 -3.20 -8.40 19.71
N SER A 120 -2.15 -8.70 18.95
CA SER A 120 -2.16 -9.82 18.00
C SER A 120 -2.36 -11.16 18.71
N GLU A 121 -2.85 -12.16 17.97
CA GLU A 121 -2.95 -13.56 18.41
C GLU A 121 -3.98 -13.87 19.51
N GLN A 122 -4.88 -12.94 19.86
CA GLN A 122 -5.94 -13.24 20.81
C GLN A 122 -6.95 -14.22 20.23
N LYS A 123 -7.48 -15.08 21.10
CA LYS A 123 -8.44 -16.11 20.78
C LYS A 123 -9.50 -16.20 21.87
N ILE A 124 -10.67 -16.72 21.53
CA ILE A 124 -11.72 -17.15 22.46
C ILE A 124 -11.84 -18.67 22.32
N TRP A 125 -11.72 -19.43 23.39
CA TRP A 125 -11.87 -20.89 23.32
C TRP A 125 -12.63 -21.44 24.52
N LEU A 126 -13.26 -22.59 24.32
CA LEU A 126 -13.89 -23.32 25.40
C LEU A 126 -12.83 -24.10 26.19
N ASN A 127 -12.82 -23.95 27.51
CA ASN A 127 -11.99 -24.75 28.41
C ASN A 127 -12.81 -25.28 29.60
N GLY A 128 -13.04 -26.59 29.63
CA GLY A 128 -13.91 -27.21 30.61
C GLY A 128 -15.34 -26.73 30.43
N ASN A 129 -15.92 -26.15 31.48
CA ASN A 129 -17.30 -25.66 31.47
C ASN A 129 -17.36 -24.13 31.35
N GLY A 130 -16.47 -23.49 30.61
CA GLY A 130 -16.45 -22.03 30.47
C GLY A 130 -15.50 -21.56 29.38
N TRP A 131 -15.66 -20.31 28.96
CA TRP A 131 -14.89 -19.69 27.88
C TRP A 131 -13.76 -18.84 28.44
N VAL A 132 -12.65 -18.85 27.70
CA VAL A 132 -11.43 -18.12 28.04
C VAL A 132 -11.03 -17.25 26.85
N ILE A 133 -10.64 -16.01 27.12
CA ILE A 133 -10.11 -15.07 26.12
C ILE A 133 -8.65 -14.74 26.42
N GLY A 134 -7.77 -14.94 25.45
CA GLY A 134 -6.32 -14.74 25.60
C GLY A 134 -5.48 -15.23 24.42
N SER A 135 -4.16 -15.25 24.56
CA SER A 135 -3.23 -15.57 23.47
C SER A 135 -2.91 -17.06 23.31
N ALA A 136 -3.24 -17.90 24.29
CA ALA A 136 -2.89 -19.32 24.23
C ALA A 136 -3.73 -20.09 23.20
N GLY A 137 -5.06 -20.09 23.39
CA GLY A 137 -5.98 -20.91 22.60
C GLY A 137 -6.25 -22.30 23.21
N CYS A 138 -7.08 -23.06 22.49
CA CYS A 138 -7.48 -24.46 22.67
C CYS A 138 -6.99 -25.19 23.94
N GLY A 139 -7.92 -25.49 24.86
CA GLY A 139 -7.66 -26.30 26.06
C GLY A 139 -6.81 -25.63 27.15
N SER A 140 -6.27 -24.43 26.90
CA SER A 140 -5.47 -23.70 27.89
C SER A 140 -6.34 -23.05 28.97
N GLY A 141 -5.92 -23.13 30.24
CA GLY A 141 -6.49 -22.32 31.33
C GLY A 141 -5.95 -20.89 31.38
N SER A 142 -4.91 -20.60 30.60
CA SER A 142 -4.22 -19.31 30.62
C SER A 142 -4.92 -18.31 29.71
N GLY A 143 -5.70 -17.43 30.33
CA GLY A 143 -6.37 -16.30 29.67
C GLY A 143 -6.35 -15.04 30.53
N GLY A 144 -6.97 -13.98 30.01
CA GLY A 144 -7.16 -12.72 30.72
C GLY A 144 -8.62 -12.47 31.08
N ILE A 145 -9.57 -12.92 30.26
CA ILE A 145 -11.01 -12.77 30.49
C ILE A 145 -11.65 -14.15 30.52
N PHE A 146 -12.58 -14.35 31.45
CA PHE A 146 -13.16 -15.65 31.79
C PHE A 146 -14.67 -15.53 31.94
N SER A 147 -15.39 -16.46 31.33
CA SER A 147 -16.85 -16.47 31.39
C SER A 147 -17.37 -17.12 32.67
N PRO A 148 -18.66 -16.90 33.00
CA PRO A 148 -19.42 -17.81 33.85
C PRO A 148 -19.43 -19.24 33.29
N SER A 149 -19.89 -20.19 34.11
CA SER A 149 -19.95 -21.58 33.65
C SER A 149 -20.95 -21.76 32.50
N ASP A 150 -20.46 -22.30 31.39
CA ASP A 150 -21.20 -22.74 30.21
C ASP A 150 -20.90 -24.22 29.88
N PRO A 151 -21.62 -25.18 30.49
CA PRO A 151 -21.45 -26.59 30.18
C PRO A 151 -21.94 -26.98 28.77
N GLY A 152 -22.71 -26.11 28.12
CA GLY A 152 -23.27 -26.35 26.78
C GLY A 152 -22.31 -25.96 25.65
N GLY A 153 -21.32 -25.12 25.94
CA GLY A 153 -20.39 -24.59 24.93
C GLY A 153 -21.12 -23.76 23.88
N ASP A 154 -22.18 -23.06 24.29
CA ASP A 154 -22.98 -22.18 23.45
C ASP A 154 -22.76 -20.74 23.91
N LEU A 155 -21.77 -20.09 23.29
CA LEU A 155 -21.38 -18.72 23.62
C LEU A 155 -22.53 -17.73 23.35
N ALA A 156 -23.43 -18.02 22.41
CA ALA A 156 -24.57 -17.17 22.09
C ALA A 156 -25.63 -17.17 23.19
N ALA A 157 -25.80 -18.32 23.87
CA ALA A 157 -26.74 -18.51 24.96
C ALA A 157 -26.19 -18.09 26.34
N LEU A 158 -24.91 -17.74 26.42
CA LEU A 158 -24.23 -17.44 27.67
C LEU A 158 -24.70 -16.12 28.28
N SER A 159 -25.09 -16.18 29.56
CA SER A 159 -25.53 -15.01 30.33
C SER A 159 -24.89 -15.00 31.72
N GLY A 160 -24.62 -13.80 32.24
CA GLY A 160 -23.98 -13.58 33.53
C GLY A 160 -22.73 -12.70 33.44
N ASP A 161 -22.19 -12.32 34.59
CA ASP A 161 -21.04 -11.42 34.67
C ASP A 161 -19.73 -12.16 34.34
N TRP A 162 -19.01 -11.65 33.35
CA TRP A 162 -17.66 -12.11 33.05
C TRP A 162 -16.68 -11.63 34.13
N SER A 163 -15.52 -12.25 34.19
CA SER A 163 -14.43 -11.85 35.07
C SER A 163 -13.15 -11.63 34.28
N GLU A 164 -12.29 -10.75 34.77
CA GLU A 164 -10.99 -10.47 34.15
C GLU A 164 -9.85 -10.50 35.17
N TRP A 165 -8.63 -10.76 34.70
CA TRP A 165 -7.42 -10.68 35.51
C TRP A 165 -6.99 -9.23 35.68
N ASP A 166 -6.86 -8.75 36.91
CA ASP A 166 -6.44 -7.36 37.18
C ASP A 166 -4.91 -7.18 37.32
N GLY A 167 -4.14 -8.27 37.14
CA GLY A 167 -2.71 -8.33 37.42
C GLY A 167 -2.37 -9.12 38.69
N SER A 168 -3.34 -9.35 39.57
CA SER A 168 -3.17 -10.01 40.87
C SER A 168 -4.21 -11.06 41.20
N ALA A 169 -5.45 -10.87 40.75
CA ALA A 169 -6.56 -11.79 40.93
C ALA A 169 -7.55 -11.70 39.76
N THR A 170 -8.39 -12.72 39.63
CA THR A 170 -9.55 -12.68 38.73
C THR A 170 -10.70 -11.97 39.45
N VAL A 171 -11.16 -10.86 38.90
CA VAL A 171 -12.21 -10.01 39.48
C VAL A 171 -13.43 -9.98 38.56
N PRO A 172 -14.67 -10.02 39.11
CA PRO A 172 -15.87 -9.84 38.30
C PRO A 172 -15.93 -8.46 37.65
N ASN A 173 -16.31 -8.41 36.38
CA ASN A 173 -16.58 -7.17 35.67
C ASN A 173 -17.82 -7.33 34.78
N SER A 174 -18.93 -6.80 35.25
CA SER A 174 -20.22 -6.79 34.55
C SER A 174 -20.26 -5.86 33.33
N ALA A 175 -19.23 -5.02 33.12
CA ALA A 175 -19.11 -4.19 31.94
C ALA A 175 -18.57 -4.95 30.72
N ILE A 176 -17.94 -6.12 30.94
CA ILE A 176 -17.45 -6.96 29.85
C ILE A 176 -18.65 -7.47 29.04
N ALA A 177 -18.69 -7.08 27.77
CA ALA A 177 -19.70 -7.50 26.82
C ALA A 177 -19.07 -8.40 25.77
N VAL A 178 -19.62 -9.62 25.62
CA VAL A 178 -19.28 -10.59 24.59
C VAL A 178 -20.52 -10.82 23.74
N THR A 179 -20.53 -10.32 22.52
CA THR A 179 -21.73 -10.27 21.66
C THR A 179 -21.56 -11.16 20.45
N CYS A 180 -22.54 -12.02 20.22
CA CYS A 180 -22.59 -12.99 19.13
C CYS A 180 -23.23 -12.43 17.85
N ALA A 181 -22.69 -12.77 16.67
CA ALA A 181 -23.30 -12.48 15.38
C ALA A 181 -23.15 -13.66 14.39
N VAL A 182 -24.18 -13.91 13.56
CA VAL A 182 -24.28 -15.01 12.56
C VAL A 182 -23.95 -14.55 11.12
N SER A 183 -23.40 -13.36 11.01
CA SER A 183 -22.84 -12.71 9.82
C SER A 183 -21.96 -11.59 10.36
N LEU A 184 -21.02 -11.06 9.56
CA LEU A 184 -20.28 -9.84 9.95
C LEU A 184 -21.31 -8.82 10.45
N PRO A 185 -21.33 -8.48 11.76
CA PRO A 185 -22.42 -7.71 12.30
C PRO A 185 -22.45 -6.36 11.58
N PRO A 186 -23.61 -5.92 11.05
CA PRO A 186 -23.75 -4.55 10.59
C PRO A 186 -23.63 -3.66 11.84
N THR A 187 -22.43 -3.17 12.09
CA THR A 187 -22.14 -2.24 13.18
C THR A 187 -22.61 -0.87 12.71
N MET A 188 -23.91 -0.58 12.87
CA MET A 188 -24.43 0.75 12.61
C MET A 188 -25.08 1.36 13.88
N ALA A 189 -24.24 1.89 14.78
CA ALA A 189 -24.40 3.31 15.08
C ALA A 189 -23.89 4.05 13.83
N PRO A 190 -24.47 5.19 13.39
CA PRO A 190 -24.14 5.76 12.09
C PRO A 190 -22.62 5.99 12.02
N VAL A 191 -21.92 5.09 11.34
CA VAL A 191 -20.56 5.34 10.92
C VAL A 191 -20.76 6.41 9.85
N PRO A 192 -20.20 7.61 10.03
CA PRO A 192 -20.53 8.73 9.16
C PRO A 192 -20.03 8.50 7.72
N CYS A 193 -19.15 7.52 7.52
CA CYS A 193 -18.73 7.01 6.22
C CYS A 193 -18.09 5.61 6.31
N ASP A 194 -18.19 4.82 5.23
CA ASP A 194 -17.58 3.49 5.13
C ASP A 194 -16.06 3.58 4.88
N TRP A 195 -15.60 4.67 4.27
CA TRP A 195 -14.21 4.94 3.95
C TRP A 195 -13.82 6.37 4.30
N ALA A 196 -12.58 6.57 4.73
CA ALA A 196 -12.00 7.89 5.00
C ALA A 196 -10.68 8.07 4.24
N ARG A 197 -10.47 9.21 3.60
CA ARG A 197 -9.20 9.57 2.94
C ARG A 197 -8.50 10.68 3.70
N VAL A 198 -7.30 10.39 4.18
CA VAL A 198 -6.42 11.35 4.85
C VAL A 198 -5.45 11.94 3.82
N SER A 199 -5.32 13.26 3.79
CA SER A 199 -4.32 13.94 2.96
C SER A 199 -3.95 15.31 3.54
N GLY A 200 -2.90 15.95 3.02
CA GLY A 200 -2.57 17.36 3.34
C GLY A 200 -1.67 17.58 4.57
N ALA A 201 -1.31 16.52 5.30
CA ALA A 201 -0.26 16.59 6.32
C ALA A 201 1.08 16.98 5.68
N ALA A 202 1.82 17.88 6.33
CA ALA A 202 3.09 18.40 5.82
C ALA A 202 4.28 17.57 6.27
N VAL A 203 4.21 17.00 7.48
CA VAL A 203 5.28 16.20 8.09
C VAL A 203 4.86 14.75 8.21
N GLN A 204 3.64 14.51 8.69
CA GLN A 204 3.06 13.18 8.90
C GLN A 204 2.49 12.59 7.59
N THR A 205 3.23 12.72 6.50
CA THR A 205 2.83 12.30 5.15
C THR A 205 2.63 10.79 4.99
N SER A 206 3.27 9.99 5.85
CA SER A 206 3.07 8.54 5.88
C SER A 206 1.64 8.13 6.23
N TYR A 207 0.87 9.04 6.84
CA TYR A 207 -0.52 8.82 7.22
C TYR A 207 -1.53 9.25 6.15
N HIS A 208 -1.06 9.71 4.99
CA HIS A 208 -1.93 9.90 3.83
C HIS A 208 -2.36 8.52 3.30
N GLY A 209 -3.63 8.40 2.91
CA GLY A 209 -4.17 7.13 2.42
C GLY A 209 -5.67 7.02 2.62
N PHE A 210 -6.21 5.88 2.20
CA PHE A 210 -7.57 5.41 2.40
C PHE A 210 -7.64 4.46 3.59
N TYR A 211 -8.66 4.69 4.41
CA TYR A 211 -8.95 3.94 5.62
C TYR A 211 -10.36 3.39 5.49
N GLU A 212 -10.52 2.10 5.71
CA GLU A 212 -11.81 1.40 5.73
C GLU A 212 -12.36 1.39 7.15
N ALA A 213 -13.67 1.59 7.32
CA ALA A 213 -14.35 1.37 8.58
C ALA A 213 -14.33 -0.13 8.90
N THR A 214 -13.38 -0.55 9.74
CA THR A 214 -13.17 -1.96 10.07
C THR A 214 -13.90 -2.40 11.32
N GLY A 215 -14.50 -1.47 12.07
CA GLY A 215 -15.37 -1.79 13.20
C GLY A 215 -15.45 -0.67 14.24
N THR A 216 -15.46 -1.08 15.52
CA THR A 216 -15.51 -0.14 16.65
C THR A 216 -14.44 -0.45 17.69
N CYS A 217 -13.78 0.59 18.20
CA CYS A 217 -12.90 0.56 19.35
C CYS A 217 -13.63 1.18 20.55
N GLU A 218 -13.82 0.44 21.64
CA GLU A 218 -14.56 0.94 22.83
C GLU A 218 -15.97 1.48 22.49
N SER A 219 -16.67 0.83 21.55
CA SER A 219 -17.96 1.30 20.99
C SER A 219 -17.88 2.66 20.27
N GLN A 220 -16.69 3.14 19.93
CA GLN A 220 -16.44 4.30 19.09
C GLN A 220 -15.95 3.86 17.70
N PRO A 221 -16.15 4.65 16.64
CA PRO A 221 -15.72 4.27 15.30
C PRO A 221 -14.21 4.01 15.19
N TYR A 222 -13.85 3.04 14.36
CA TYR A 222 -12.47 2.62 14.11
C TYR A 222 -12.26 2.31 12.62
N PHE A 223 -11.15 2.80 12.07
CA PHE A 223 -10.78 2.60 10.68
C PHE A 223 -9.36 2.06 10.57
N SER A 224 -9.15 1.14 9.63
CA SER A 224 -7.82 0.60 9.29
C SER A 224 -7.39 1.10 7.92
N CYS A 225 -6.13 1.49 7.78
CA CYS A 225 -5.60 1.86 6.49
C CYS A 225 -5.48 0.65 5.57
N ILE A 226 -5.95 0.79 4.33
CA ILE A 226 -5.96 -0.27 3.32
C ILE A 226 -4.88 -0.10 2.26
N ASP A 227 -4.37 1.12 2.10
CA ASP A 227 -3.40 1.47 1.08
C ASP A 227 -2.11 2.08 1.67
N CYS A 228 -2.00 2.16 3.00
CA CYS A 228 -0.78 2.55 3.67
C CYS A 228 0.26 1.43 3.59
N GLY A 229 1.53 1.80 3.40
CA GLY A 229 2.66 0.85 3.45
C GLY A 229 2.95 0.27 4.85
N SER A 230 2.12 0.57 5.86
CA SER A 230 2.22 0.09 7.23
C SER A 230 0.83 0.03 7.88
N THR A 231 0.72 -0.68 9.01
CA THR A 231 -0.48 -0.67 9.84
C THR A 231 -0.70 0.71 10.44
N GLN A 232 -1.83 1.34 10.11
CA GLN A 232 -2.20 2.68 10.55
C GLN A 232 -3.71 2.74 10.71
N TYR A 233 -4.18 3.61 11.60
CA TYR A 233 -5.57 3.61 12.04
C TYR A 233 -6.09 5.03 12.25
N ILE A 234 -7.41 5.18 12.10
CA ILE A 234 -8.18 6.33 12.60
C ILE A 234 -9.10 5.80 13.70
N TRP A 235 -9.10 6.43 14.87
CA TRP A 235 -10.00 6.04 15.95
C TRP A 235 -10.52 7.24 16.71
N TYR A 236 -11.77 7.12 17.18
CA TYR A 236 -12.38 8.12 18.03
C TYR A 236 -12.25 7.75 19.50
N THR A 237 -12.02 8.74 20.34
CA THR A 237 -11.72 8.54 21.77
C THR A 237 -12.84 9.05 22.66
N SER A 238 -12.95 8.46 23.86
CA SER A 238 -13.86 8.90 24.92
C SER A 238 -13.66 10.37 25.33
N ASN A 239 -12.46 10.92 25.09
CA ASN A 239 -12.11 12.32 25.35
C ASN A 239 -12.52 13.29 24.23
N LYS A 240 -13.30 12.84 23.24
CA LYS A 240 -13.84 13.67 22.15
C LYS A 240 -12.78 14.12 21.15
N TYR A 241 -11.93 13.18 20.74
CA TYR A 241 -10.91 13.38 19.70
C TYR A 241 -10.90 12.24 18.70
N TRP A 242 -10.67 12.59 17.44
CA TRP A 242 -10.20 11.70 16.39
C TRP A 242 -8.68 11.67 16.38
N TYR A 243 -8.10 10.48 16.44
CA TYR A 243 -6.67 10.24 16.36
C TYR A 243 -6.32 9.44 15.11
N ILE A 244 -5.15 9.74 14.53
CA ILE A 244 -4.53 9.03 13.42
C ILE A 244 -3.12 8.63 13.84
N GLY A 245 -2.78 7.35 13.70
CA GLY A 245 -1.54 6.78 14.25
C GLY A 245 -1.36 5.30 13.93
N ASP A 246 -0.21 4.74 14.33
CA ASP A 246 0.22 3.36 14.03
C ASP A 246 -0.25 2.32 15.06
N SER A 247 -0.67 2.78 16.24
CA SER A 247 -0.96 1.93 17.39
C SER A 247 -2.44 1.58 17.55
N GLY A 248 -3.33 2.42 17.01
CA GLY A 248 -4.78 2.18 17.02
C GLY A 248 -5.42 2.26 18.40
N CYS A 249 -6.42 1.39 18.62
CA CYS A 249 -7.40 1.47 19.69
C CYS A 249 -6.80 1.68 21.10
N GLY A 250 -7.33 2.65 21.85
CA GLY A 250 -6.92 2.95 23.24
C GLY A 250 -5.51 3.53 23.39
N SER A 251 -4.76 3.69 22.29
CA SER A 251 -3.41 4.22 22.33
C SER A 251 -3.40 5.74 22.50
N THR A 252 -2.33 6.22 23.13
CA THR A 252 -1.96 7.65 23.18
C THR A 252 -0.82 7.98 22.21
N TYR A 253 -0.28 6.98 21.50
CA TYR A 253 0.66 7.17 20.41
C TYR A 253 -0.11 7.62 19.16
N VAL A 254 -0.26 8.93 19.05
CA VAL A 254 -0.98 9.62 17.98
C VAL A 254 -0.01 10.51 17.21
N SER A 255 -0.17 10.60 15.90
CA SER A 255 0.63 11.46 15.02
C SER A 255 -0.17 12.64 14.47
N ILE A 256 -1.49 12.47 14.29
CA ILE A 256 -2.41 13.52 13.87
C ILE A 256 -3.68 13.43 14.71
N TYR A 257 -4.25 14.56 15.15
CA TYR A 257 -5.54 14.57 15.83
C TYR A 257 -6.43 15.76 15.45
N ASN A 258 -7.72 15.59 15.68
CA ASN A 258 -8.71 16.66 15.69
C ASN A 258 -9.69 16.46 16.86
N ARG A 259 -10.18 17.56 17.42
CA ARG A 259 -11.16 17.52 18.51
C ARG A 259 -12.57 17.59 17.93
N ASP A 260 -13.35 16.55 18.18
CA ASP A 260 -14.72 16.44 17.70
C ASP A 260 -15.65 15.99 18.84
N THR A 261 -16.69 16.78 19.10
CA THR A 261 -17.59 16.56 20.23
C THR A 261 -18.66 15.50 19.99
N ASP A 262 -19.05 15.26 18.75
CA ASP A 262 -20.14 14.34 18.40
C ASP A 262 -19.65 13.00 17.84
N GLY A 263 -18.41 12.93 17.36
CA GLY A 263 -17.84 11.70 16.81
C GLY A 263 -18.32 11.43 15.38
N ASP A 264 -18.72 12.48 14.67
CA ASP A 264 -19.08 12.45 13.26
C ASP A 264 -17.88 12.90 12.41
N LEU A 265 -17.05 11.93 12.00
CA LEU A 265 -15.89 12.17 11.14
C LEU A 265 -16.24 12.92 9.83
N ALA A 266 -17.43 12.71 9.26
CA ALA A 266 -17.84 13.37 8.02
C ALA A 266 -18.18 14.85 8.26
N ALA A 267 -18.58 15.21 9.47
CA ALA A 267 -18.84 16.60 9.87
C ALA A 267 -17.59 17.35 10.32
N VAL A 268 -16.43 16.70 10.45
CA VAL A 268 -15.17 17.35 10.84
C VAL A 268 -14.69 18.28 9.73
N SER A 269 -14.94 19.58 9.91
CA SER A 269 -14.48 20.64 9.00
C SER A 269 -13.36 21.52 9.56
N ASP A 270 -12.98 21.32 10.82
CA ASP A 270 -11.97 22.13 11.53
C ASP A 270 -10.54 21.70 11.16
N SER A 271 -9.57 22.60 11.40
CA SER A 271 -8.15 22.28 11.23
C SER A 271 -7.74 21.06 12.05
N TRP A 272 -6.90 20.19 11.48
CA TRP A 272 -6.27 19.11 12.23
C TRP A 272 -4.94 19.57 12.83
N THR A 273 -4.39 18.79 13.75
CA THR A 273 -3.08 19.04 14.37
C THR A 273 -2.17 17.85 14.08
N GLU A 274 -0.96 18.08 13.57
CA GLU A 274 0.05 17.04 13.34
C GLU A 274 1.29 17.24 14.23
N TYR A 275 2.01 16.16 14.50
CA TYR A 275 3.25 16.20 15.27
C TYR A 275 4.47 16.39 14.35
N ASP A 276 5.30 17.41 14.58
CA ASP A 276 6.53 17.69 13.82
C ASP A 276 7.81 17.68 14.69
N GLY A 277 7.69 17.21 15.93
CA GLY A 277 8.60 17.53 17.04
C GLY A 277 7.92 18.40 18.11
N GLY A 278 6.77 19.00 17.77
CA GLY A 278 5.73 19.51 18.66
C GLY A 278 4.36 19.40 18.00
N TRP A 279 3.29 19.86 18.66
CA TRP A 279 1.94 19.85 18.08
C TRP A 279 1.66 21.13 17.31
N VAL A 280 1.43 21.01 16.01
CA VAL A 280 1.21 22.14 15.10
C VAL A 280 -0.12 21.99 14.38
N GLU A 281 -0.94 23.04 14.42
CA GLU A 281 -2.20 23.10 13.68
C GLU A 281 -1.92 23.22 12.18
N ASN A 282 -2.55 22.36 11.39
CA ASN A 282 -2.45 22.33 9.94
C ASN A 282 -3.84 22.23 9.32
N SER A 283 -4.32 23.35 8.78
CA SER A 283 -5.61 23.47 8.09
C SER A 283 -5.62 22.83 6.69
N ALA A 284 -4.47 22.42 6.16
CA ALA A 284 -4.38 21.72 4.88
C ALA A 284 -4.69 20.22 5.04
N ILE A 285 -4.61 19.66 6.25
CA ILE A 285 -5.00 18.29 6.50
C ILE A 285 -6.51 18.16 6.32
N THR A 286 -6.91 17.20 5.50
CA THR A 286 -8.31 16.86 5.27
C THR A 286 -8.53 15.38 5.51
N VAL A 287 -9.63 15.05 6.19
CA VAL A 287 -10.17 13.68 6.23
C VAL A 287 -11.51 13.71 5.51
N LYS A 288 -11.56 13.17 4.29
CA LYS A 288 -12.79 13.10 3.49
C LYS A 288 -13.46 11.75 3.65
N CYS A 289 -14.76 11.76 3.83
CA CYS A 289 -15.58 10.57 4.05
C CYS A 289 -16.27 10.10 2.76
N TYR A 290 -16.34 8.79 2.52
CA TYR A 290 -16.98 8.18 1.34
C TYR A 290 -17.82 6.96 1.73
N ALA A 291 -18.91 6.73 0.99
CA ALA A 291 -19.67 5.49 1.08
C ALA A 291 -18.97 4.37 0.29
N ALA A 292 -19.19 3.11 0.68
CA ALA A 292 -18.56 1.96 0.04
C ALA A 292 -18.94 1.83 -1.45
N ALA A 293 -20.17 2.19 -1.80
CA ALA A 293 -20.63 2.22 -3.19
C ALA A 293 -19.93 3.28 -4.04
N SER A 294 -19.25 4.24 -3.41
CA SER A 294 -18.54 5.33 -4.08
C SER A 294 -17.02 5.11 -4.12
N CYS A 295 -16.56 3.89 -3.86
CA CYS A 295 -15.16 3.48 -3.92
C CYS A 295 -15.01 2.26 -4.85
N GLN A 296 -14.00 2.29 -5.72
CA GLN A 296 -13.69 1.19 -6.64
C GLN A 296 -12.24 0.75 -6.46
N LEU A 297 -11.98 -0.57 -6.58
CA LEU A 297 -10.63 -1.12 -6.61
C LEU A 297 -9.91 -0.56 -7.84
N VAL A 298 -8.72 0.00 -7.65
CA VAL A 298 -7.86 0.45 -8.74
C VAL A 298 -7.34 -0.81 -9.45
N PRO A 299 -7.68 -1.02 -10.74
CA PRO A 299 -7.26 -2.19 -11.49
C PRO A 299 -5.74 -2.34 -11.55
N GLY A 300 -5.28 -3.59 -11.59
CA GLY A 300 -3.86 -3.92 -11.49
C GLY A 300 -3.30 -3.88 -10.06
N THR A 301 -4.12 -3.52 -9.06
CA THR A 301 -3.75 -3.58 -7.64
C THR A 301 -4.60 -4.61 -6.90
N THR A 302 -4.07 -5.16 -5.81
CA THR A 302 -4.78 -6.10 -4.95
C THR A 302 -5.40 -5.45 -3.71
N ALA A 303 -5.12 -4.16 -3.46
CA ALA A 303 -5.52 -3.47 -2.24
C ALA A 303 -5.62 -1.93 -2.35
N LYS A 304 -5.56 -1.33 -3.55
CA LYS A 304 -5.72 0.13 -3.70
C LYS A 304 -7.14 0.44 -4.15
N TYR A 305 -7.77 1.42 -3.52
CA TYR A 305 -9.10 1.90 -3.90
C TYR A 305 -9.05 3.38 -4.24
N ARG A 306 -9.91 3.80 -5.17
CA ARG A 306 -10.19 5.21 -5.45
C ARG A 306 -11.64 5.47 -5.07
N CYS A 307 -11.86 6.49 -4.25
CA CYS A 307 -13.19 6.94 -3.90
C CYS A 307 -13.53 8.27 -4.55
N PHE A 308 -14.82 8.46 -4.79
CA PHE A 308 -15.42 9.62 -5.44
C PHE A 308 -16.67 10.02 -4.67
N ASP A 309 -17.05 11.30 -4.74
CA ASP A 309 -18.25 11.79 -4.04
C ASP A 309 -19.44 11.86 -5.00
N CYS A 310 -20.07 10.72 -5.18
CA CYS A 310 -21.18 10.54 -6.14
C CYS A 310 -22.53 10.25 -5.47
N ALA A 311 -22.67 10.48 -4.16
CA ALA A 311 -23.89 10.12 -3.44
C ALA A 311 -25.14 10.83 -4.00
N ASP A 312 -24.98 12.06 -4.48
CA ASP A 312 -26.04 12.89 -5.08
C ASP A 312 -25.99 12.89 -6.62
N ALA A 313 -25.29 11.94 -7.24
CA ALA A 313 -25.21 11.82 -8.69
C ALA A 313 -26.61 11.72 -9.31
N SER A 314 -26.81 12.46 -10.40
CA SER A 314 -28.13 12.52 -11.05
C SER A 314 -28.52 11.20 -11.72
N ASP A 315 -27.53 10.36 -12.04
CA ASP A 315 -27.71 8.99 -12.52
C ASP A 315 -26.73 8.03 -11.84
N LEU A 316 -27.07 7.54 -10.65
CA LEU A 316 -26.23 6.60 -9.89
C LEU A 316 -25.86 5.32 -10.65
N ALA A 317 -26.62 4.94 -11.69
CA ALA A 317 -26.36 3.71 -12.44
C ALA A 317 -25.21 3.85 -13.45
N SER A 318 -24.85 5.09 -13.80
CA SER A 318 -23.78 5.38 -14.76
C SER A 318 -22.47 5.82 -14.10
N VAL A 319 -22.49 6.04 -12.78
CA VAL A 319 -21.27 6.33 -12.01
C VAL A 319 -20.28 5.17 -12.10
N GLY A 320 -19.08 5.45 -12.63
CA GLY A 320 -17.99 4.49 -12.75
C GLY A 320 -18.35 3.27 -13.59
N ASP A 321 -19.25 3.43 -14.58
CA ASP A 321 -19.63 2.38 -15.52
C ASP A 321 -18.59 2.17 -16.64
N GLY A 322 -17.53 2.98 -16.61
CA GLY A 322 -16.44 3.01 -17.58
C GLY A 322 -16.65 4.03 -18.70
N GLN A 323 -17.81 4.68 -18.82
CA GLN A 323 -18.11 5.65 -19.86
C GLN A 323 -18.04 7.08 -19.34
N CYS A 324 -17.45 7.97 -20.13
CA CYS A 324 -17.47 9.38 -19.77
C CYS A 324 -18.85 10.03 -20.01
N ASP A 325 -19.60 10.23 -18.92
CA ASP A 325 -20.94 10.78 -18.88
C ASP A 325 -20.98 12.22 -18.35
N ALA A 326 -21.50 13.12 -19.18
CA ALA A 326 -21.66 14.53 -18.80
C ALA A 326 -22.63 14.76 -17.61
N ALA A 327 -23.47 13.78 -17.26
CA ALA A 327 -24.45 13.89 -16.18
C ALA A 327 -23.81 13.78 -14.78
N ASN A 328 -22.74 13.01 -14.66
CA ASN A 328 -22.05 12.73 -13.40
C ASN A 328 -20.59 13.23 -13.39
N ASN A 329 -20.03 13.63 -14.54
CA ASN A 329 -18.75 14.33 -14.65
C ASN A 329 -18.82 15.82 -14.23
N VAL A 330 -19.45 16.08 -13.09
CA VAL A 330 -19.59 17.39 -12.47
C VAL A 330 -19.21 17.30 -10.99
N SER A 331 -18.80 18.42 -10.39
CA SER A 331 -18.52 18.45 -8.95
C SER A 331 -19.79 18.08 -8.16
N PRO A 332 -19.70 17.18 -7.15
CA PRO A 332 -18.48 16.54 -6.64
C PRO A 332 -18.17 15.13 -7.22
N CYS A 333 -19.01 14.61 -8.11
CA CYS A 333 -19.02 13.21 -8.54
C CYS A 333 -17.96 12.82 -9.58
N TRP A 334 -17.64 13.68 -10.54
CA TRP A 334 -16.59 13.44 -11.56
C TRP A 334 -16.56 12.01 -12.17
N ASP A 335 -17.73 11.38 -12.25
CA ASP A 335 -17.96 10.05 -12.84
C ASP A 335 -17.20 8.85 -12.24
N GLY A 336 -16.44 9.05 -11.17
CA GLY A 336 -15.67 7.98 -10.51
C GLY A 336 -14.37 7.56 -11.19
N GLY A 337 -14.00 8.18 -12.31
CA GLY A 337 -12.64 8.12 -12.84
C GLY A 337 -12.48 7.54 -14.24
N ASP A 338 -13.41 7.68 -15.17
CA ASP A 338 -13.26 7.26 -16.58
C ASP A 338 -13.30 8.44 -17.56
N CYS A 339 -13.77 9.61 -17.13
CA CYS A 339 -13.70 10.85 -17.91
C CYS A 339 -12.29 11.44 -18.08
N CYS A 340 -11.28 10.91 -17.38
CA CYS A 340 -9.88 11.31 -17.53
C CYS A 340 -9.05 10.17 -18.14
N GLU A 341 -8.16 10.51 -19.07
CA GLU A 341 -7.25 9.54 -19.71
C GLU A 341 -6.40 8.77 -18.68
N THR A 342 -6.02 9.43 -17.60
CA THR A 342 -5.18 8.86 -16.53
C THR A 342 -5.94 7.98 -15.54
N THR A 343 -7.25 7.81 -15.72
CA THR A 343 -8.05 7.01 -14.80
C THR A 343 -8.98 6.05 -15.54
N CYS A 344 -9.22 6.28 -16.84
CA CYS A 344 -10.00 5.41 -17.71
C CYS A 344 -9.38 4.03 -17.88
N ILE A 345 -10.24 3.01 -17.90
CA ILE A 345 -9.84 1.61 -17.96
C ILE A 345 -10.67 0.89 -19.01
N ASP A 346 -10.01 0.20 -19.93
CA ASP A 346 -10.69 -0.65 -20.90
C ASP A 346 -11.41 -1.79 -20.16
N GLY A 347 -12.70 -1.96 -20.45
CA GLY A 347 -13.54 -3.03 -19.92
C GLY A 347 -14.18 -3.86 -21.02
N ASP A 348 -14.99 -4.85 -20.64
CA ASP A 348 -15.70 -5.70 -21.61
C ASP A 348 -16.74 -4.92 -22.42
N THR A 349 -17.24 -3.80 -21.88
CA THR A 349 -18.31 -2.97 -22.44
C THR A 349 -17.86 -1.59 -22.88
N HIS A 350 -16.66 -1.15 -22.48
CA HIS A 350 -16.12 0.18 -22.78
C HIS A 350 -14.66 0.09 -23.25
N THR A 351 -14.28 0.96 -24.19
CA THR A 351 -12.89 1.15 -24.60
C THR A 351 -12.55 2.63 -24.51
N CYS A 352 -11.48 2.94 -23.79
CA CYS A 352 -10.99 4.29 -23.57
C CYS A 352 -10.67 4.98 -24.91
N GLY A 353 -11.07 6.24 -25.03
CA GLY A 353 -10.83 6.98 -26.28
C GLY A 353 -11.57 8.31 -26.43
N SER A 354 -12.43 8.67 -25.48
CA SER A 354 -13.06 10.00 -25.40
C SER A 354 -12.93 10.52 -23.98
N TYR A 355 -12.22 11.63 -23.81
CA TYR A 355 -11.92 12.20 -22.49
C TYR A 355 -12.45 13.64 -22.39
N ASP A 356 -13.08 13.96 -21.27
CA ASP A 356 -13.39 15.34 -20.87
C ASP A 356 -13.06 15.50 -19.40
N CYS A 357 -11.76 15.44 -19.09
CA CYS A 357 -11.31 15.40 -17.71
C CYS A 357 -11.67 16.69 -16.98
N LYS A 358 -12.55 16.56 -15.98
CA LYS A 358 -12.90 17.63 -15.04
C LYS A 358 -12.55 17.29 -13.59
N ASP A 359 -12.22 16.02 -13.31
CA ASP A 359 -11.77 15.57 -11.99
C ASP A 359 -10.47 16.29 -11.58
N PRO A 360 -10.49 17.18 -10.58
CA PRO A 360 -9.28 17.84 -10.08
C PRO A 360 -8.37 16.87 -9.31
N ASP A 361 -8.90 15.73 -8.87
CA ASP A 361 -8.17 14.69 -8.15
C ASP A 361 -7.62 13.60 -9.11
N ALA A 362 -7.77 13.77 -10.44
CA ALA A 362 -7.14 12.92 -11.44
C ALA A 362 -5.60 12.93 -11.31
N PRO A 363 -4.94 11.77 -11.16
CA PRO A 363 -3.49 11.70 -11.16
C PRO A 363 -2.95 12.16 -12.52
N PRO A 364 -1.73 12.71 -12.56
CA PRO A 364 -1.09 13.15 -13.79
C PRO A 364 -0.66 11.99 -14.71
N VAL A 365 -0.74 10.76 -14.22
CA VAL A 365 -0.36 9.52 -14.92
C VAL A 365 -1.35 8.40 -14.57
N PRO A 366 -1.53 7.38 -15.43
CA PRO A 366 -2.42 6.26 -15.18
C PRO A 366 -1.91 5.22 -14.19
N ASP A 367 -0.66 5.36 -13.71
CA ASP A 367 0.00 4.33 -12.91
C ASP A 367 -0.58 4.26 -11.49
N PRO A 368 -1.14 3.12 -11.07
CA PRO A 368 -1.98 3.03 -9.88
C PRO A 368 -1.23 3.25 -8.55
N TYR A 369 0.09 3.04 -8.53
CA TYR A 369 0.95 3.32 -7.37
C TYR A 369 1.62 4.70 -7.44
N TYR A 370 1.26 5.57 -8.39
CA TYR A 370 1.73 6.97 -8.40
C TYR A 370 1.47 7.71 -7.08
N PRO A 371 0.29 7.59 -6.41
CA PRO A 371 0.04 8.28 -5.15
C PRO A 371 1.09 7.98 -4.07
N ASP A 372 1.59 6.74 -4.01
CA ASP A 372 2.62 6.31 -3.05
C ASP A 372 3.99 6.91 -3.36
N ALA A 373 4.24 7.18 -4.64
CA ALA A 373 5.45 7.83 -5.13
C ALA A 373 5.34 9.37 -5.15
N ALA A 374 4.13 9.91 -5.03
CA ALA A 374 3.87 11.32 -5.28
C ALA A 374 4.66 12.22 -4.33
N TRP A 375 4.95 11.80 -3.10
CA TRP A 375 5.70 12.60 -2.14
C TRP A 375 7.11 12.97 -2.66
N TYR A 376 7.87 11.99 -3.17
CA TYR A 376 9.24 12.26 -3.63
C TYR A 376 9.21 12.93 -4.99
N LEU A 377 8.30 12.53 -5.88
CA LEU A 377 8.15 13.13 -7.21
C LEU A 377 7.76 14.61 -7.13
N LYS A 378 6.83 14.97 -6.22
CA LYS A 378 6.47 16.36 -5.94
C LYS A 378 7.63 17.13 -5.31
N ALA A 379 8.39 16.52 -4.40
CA ALA A 379 9.53 17.17 -3.75
C ALA A 379 10.62 17.62 -4.75
N ILE A 380 10.72 16.94 -5.91
CA ILE A 380 11.64 17.31 -7.00
C ILE A 380 10.93 17.95 -8.21
N SER A 381 9.69 18.40 -8.03
CA SER A 381 8.87 19.09 -9.06
C SER A 381 8.74 18.34 -10.38
N VAL A 382 8.66 17.01 -10.30
CA VAL A 382 8.50 16.15 -11.47
C VAL A 382 7.12 16.32 -12.14
N PRO A 383 5.99 16.41 -11.42
CA PRO A 383 4.69 16.63 -12.05
C PRO A 383 4.63 17.89 -12.93
N GLU A 384 5.30 18.97 -12.51
CA GLU A 384 5.41 20.22 -13.28
C GLU A 384 6.26 20.02 -14.55
N ALA A 385 7.30 19.21 -14.48
CA ALA A 385 8.11 18.86 -15.65
C ALA A 385 7.29 18.03 -16.66
N TRP A 386 6.53 17.05 -16.21
CA TRP A 386 5.62 16.27 -17.06
C TRP A 386 4.54 17.14 -17.69
N ALA A 387 3.93 18.04 -16.92
CA ALA A 387 2.93 19.00 -17.42
C ALA A 387 3.51 19.95 -18.49
N ALA A 388 4.81 20.24 -18.43
CA ALA A 388 5.54 20.98 -19.45
C ALA A 388 6.01 20.11 -20.65
N GLY A 389 5.69 18.81 -20.66
CA GLY A 389 6.03 17.86 -21.71
C GLY A 389 7.43 17.23 -21.58
N TYR A 390 8.10 17.38 -20.45
CA TYR A 390 9.43 16.81 -20.22
C TYR A 390 9.33 15.46 -19.50
N THR A 391 9.51 14.37 -20.25
CA THR A 391 9.47 12.99 -19.72
C THR A 391 10.82 12.30 -19.70
N GLY A 392 11.90 12.97 -20.14
CA GLY A 392 13.21 12.35 -20.35
C GLY A 392 13.39 11.68 -21.72
N ALA A 393 12.42 11.82 -22.62
CA ALA A 393 12.53 11.32 -23.99
C ALA A 393 13.84 11.72 -24.69
N GLY A 394 14.56 10.73 -25.21
CA GLY A 394 15.85 10.90 -25.88
C GLY A 394 17.07 10.99 -24.95
N VAL A 395 16.89 10.72 -23.66
CA VAL A 395 17.96 10.43 -22.68
C VAL A 395 18.02 8.93 -22.42
N GLN A 396 19.23 8.38 -22.32
CA GLN A 396 19.46 6.99 -21.95
C GLN A 396 20.17 6.92 -20.59
N ILE A 397 19.65 6.12 -19.65
CA ILE A 397 20.18 5.93 -18.31
C ILE A 397 20.78 4.53 -18.20
N LEU A 398 22.05 4.43 -17.84
CA LEU A 398 22.71 3.17 -17.51
C LEU A 398 22.61 2.92 -16.00
N ILE A 399 21.99 1.80 -15.63
CA ILE A 399 21.86 1.32 -14.25
C ILE A 399 23.02 0.37 -13.98
N ASN A 400 23.98 0.82 -13.18
CA ASN A 400 25.11 0.01 -12.73
C ASN A 400 24.76 -0.55 -11.35
N ASP A 401 24.21 -1.76 -11.28
CA ASP A 401 23.70 -2.33 -10.03
C ASP A 401 23.71 -3.87 -10.07
N ASP A 402 22.85 -4.55 -9.32
CA ASP A 402 22.68 -6.01 -9.32
C ASP A 402 21.91 -6.59 -10.52
N GLY A 403 21.29 -5.73 -11.34
CA GLY A 403 20.56 -6.07 -12.55
C GLY A 403 19.17 -5.42 -12.62
N VAL A 404 18.60 -5.42 -13.83
CA VAL A 404 17.27 -4.85 -14.10
C VAL A 404 16.38 -5.91 -14.74
N ASP A 405 15.26 -6.22 -14.09
CA ASP A 405 14.27 -7.16 -14.61
C ASP A 405 13.51 -6.54 -15.79
N ASN A 406 13.93 -6.93 -17.00
CA ASN A 406 13.28 -6.51 -18.24
C ASN A 406 12.00 -7.29 -18.56
N THR A 407 11.58 -8.22 -17.70
CA THR A 407 10.26 -8.87 -17.80
C THR A 407 9.19 -8.12 -17.02
N HIS A 408 9.58 -7.20 -16.14
CA HIS A 408 8.67 -6.29 -15.44
C HIS A 408 7.97 -5.34 -16.44
N PRO A 409 6.64 -5.14 -16.35
CA PRO A 409 5.89 -4.34 -17.32
C PRO A 409 6.44 -2.90 -17.47
N ASP A 410 6.81 -2.24 -16.37
CA ASP A 410 7.36 -0.86 -16.41
C ASP A 410 8.80 -0.75 -16.96
N LEU A 411 9.50 -1.88 -17.11
CA LEU A 411 10.93 -1.92 -17.45
C LEU A 411 11.21 -2.77 -18.69
N ALA A 412 10.16 -3.22 -19.38
CA ALA A 412 10.25 -3.97 -20.64
C ALA A 412 10.97 -3.18 -21.75
N LYS A 413 11.11 -1.87 -21.60
CA LYS A 413 11.89 -0.98 -22.46
C LYS A 413 13.41 -1.05 -22.29
N LEU A 414 13.93 -1.94 -21.45
CA LEU A 414 15.38 -2.10 -21.25
C LEU A 414 16.08 -2.34 -22.59
N ASP A 415 17.02 -1.46 -22.94
CA ASP A 415 17.80 -1.51 -24.16
C ASP A 415 18.96 -2.52 -23.99
N LEU A 416 18.70 -3.75 -24.42
CA LEU A 416 19.68 -4.83 -24.36
C LEU A 416 20.90 -4.60 -25.25
N ALA A 417 20.79 -3.78 -26.31
CA ALA A 417 21.91 -3.51 -27.21
C ALA A 417 22.93 -2.54 -26.59
N ASN A 418 22.49 -1.73 -25.62
CA ASN A 418 23.33 -0.79 -24.89
C ASN A 418 23.56 -1.19 -23.42
N SER A 419 23.17 -2.40 -23.06
CA SER A 419 23.43 -3.05 -21.78
C SER A 419 24.68 -3.93 -21.86
N CYS A 420 25.30 -4.21 -20.71
CA CYS A 420 26.39 -5.17 -20.64
C CYS A 420 25.92 -6.60 -20.95
N GLY A 421 26.88 -7.52 -21.16
CA GLY A 421 26.58 -8.93 -21.39
C GLY A 421 25.78 -9.60 -20.27
N VAL A 422 25.89 -9.07 -19.04
CA VAL A 422 25.04 -9.40 -17.89
C VAL A 422 24.30 -8.14 -17.48
N TYR A 423 22.97 -8.16 -17.58
CA TYR A 423 22.09 -7.01 -17.39
C TYR A 423 20.89 -7.30 -16.49
N ALA A 424 20.44 -8.56 -16.45
CA ALA A 424 19.27 -9.00 -15.70
C ALA A 424 19.67 -9.40 -14.27
N PRO A 425 18.76 -9.28 -13.29
CA PRO A 425 18.99 -9.75 -11.94
C PRO A 425 19.14 -11.27 -11.92
N CYS A 426 19.84 -11.76 -10.91
CA CYS A 426 20.10 -13.17 -10.75
C CYS A 426 19.60 -13.65 -9.41
N ALA A 427 19.09 -14.89 -9.38
CA ALA A 427 18.70 -15.52 -8.14
C ALA A 427 19.93 -15.71 -7.23
N GLY A 428 19.79 -15.30 -5.97
CA GLY A 428 20.70 -15.66 -4.90
C GLY A 428 20.70 -17.17 -4.64
N SER A 429 21.60 -17.61 -3.77
CA SER A 429 21.74 -19.03 -3.38
C SER A 429 20.51 -19.59 -2.65
N ASP A 430 19.63 -18.73 -2.14
CA ASP A 430 18.35 -19.01 -1.52
C ASP A 430 17.17 -18.96 -2.52
N GLY A 431 17.42 -18.65 -3.79
CA GLY A 431 16.41 -18.49 -4.82
C GLY A 431 15.70 -17.13 -4.82
N VAL A 432 16.10 -16.19 -3.95
CA VAL A 432 15.56 -14.82 -3.92
C VAL A 432 16.31 -13.98 -4.95
N PHE A 433 15.57 -13.25 -5.80
CA PHE A 433 16.19 -12.34 -6.77
C PHE A 433 16.67 -11.07 -6.08
N ASP A 434 17.93 -10.69 -6.35
CA ASP A 434 18.39 -9.35 -6.01
C ASP A 434 17.61 -8.35 -6.88
N SER A 435 17.04 -7.33 -6.25
CA SER A 435 16.05 -6.45 -6.88
C SER A 435 16.41 -4.98 -6.76
N HIS A 436 17.58 -4.66 -6.23
CA HIS A 436 18.00 -3.31 -5.92
C HIS A 436 18.13 -2.46 -7.20
N GLY A 437 18.75 -3.00 -8.24
CA GLY A 437 18.88 -2.38 -9.56
C GLY A 437 17.55 -2.20 -10.27
N THR A 438 16.65 -3.18 -10.14
CA THR A 438 15.28 -3.10 -10.68
C THR A 438 14.50 -1.95 -10.03
N ARG A 439 14.62 -1.79 -8.71
CA ARG A 439 14.01 -0.65 -7.98
C ARG A 439 14.65 0.67 -8.38
N CYS A 440 15.98 0.73 -8.51
CA CYS A 440 16.68 1.92 -8.97
C CYS A 440 16.23 2.35 -10.37
N ALA A 441 16.10 1.38 -11.29
CA ALA A 441 15.59 1.60 -12.64
C ALA A 441 14.15 2.12 -12.63
N ALA A 442 13.28 1.55 -11.79
CA ALA A 442 11.90 1.97 -11.65
C ALA A 442 11.79 3.43 -11.15
N ILE A 443 12.53 3.80 -10.10
CA ILE A 443 12.55 5.17 -9.58
C ILE A 443 13.03 6.16 -10.65
N ALA A 444 14.06 5.79 -11.41
CA ALA A 444 14.60 6.65 -12.46
C ALA A 444 13.64 6.82 -13.63
N ALA A 445 13.09 5.71 -14.15
CA ALA A 445 12.43 5.70 -15.44
C ALA A 445 11.45 4.52 -15.63
N ALA A 446 10.74 4.02 -14.62
CA ALA A 446 9.56 3.18 -14.87
C ALA A 446 8.62 3.88 -15.88
N ASP A 447 8.11 3.11 -16.85
CA ASP A 447 7.16 3.61 -17.84
C ASP A 447 5.88 4.13 -17.18
N SER A 448 5.17 4.99 -17.91
CA SER A 448 3.80 5.37 -17.56
C SER A 448 2.85 4.59 -18.45
N ASN A 449 2.34 3.48 -17.94
CA ASN A 449 1.67 2.44 -18.73
C ASN A 449 0.54 1.71 -17.98
N SER A 450 0.02 2.33 -16.90
CA SER A 450 -1.06 1.79 -16.07
C SER A 450 -0.67 0.55 -15.26
N ALA A 451 0.63 0.22 -15.19
CA ALA A 451 1.14 -0.83 -14.32
C ALA A 451 1.96 -0.19 -13.19
N CYS A 452 1.89 -0.80 -12.00
CA CYS A 452 2.72 -0.42 -10.87
C CYS A 452 2.82 1.12 -10.65
N GLY A 453 4.03 1.68 -10.67
CA GLY A 453 4.27 3.10 -10.42
C GLY A 453 4.89 3.76 -11.66
N VAL A 454 5.43 4.96 -11.48
CA VAL A 454 6.08 5.70 -12.57
C VAL A 454 7.43 6.26 -12.11
N GLY A 455 8.42 6.24 -13.00
CA GLY A 455 9.73 6.82 -12.72
C GLY A 455 9.75 8.33 -12.93
N ALA A 456 10.76 9.02 -12.41
CA ALA A 456 10.90 10.47 -12.60
C ALA A 456 10.97 10.88 -14.09
N ALA A 457 11.58 10.04 -14.92
CA ALA A 457 11.76 10.24 -16.36
C ALA A 457 11.17 9.06 -17.16
N PRO A 458 9.83 8.92 -17.24
CA PRO A 458 9.18 7.75 -17.84
C PRO A 458 9.43 7.61 -19.34
N GLY A 459 9.83 8.69 -20.03
CA GLY A 459 10.22 8.65 -21.45
C GLY A 459 11.69 8.32 -21.69
N ALA A 460 12.52 8.22 -20.65
CA ALA A 460 13.93 7.87 -20.81
C ALA A 460 14.09 6.37 -21.13
N GLY A 461 15.11 6.06 -21.93
CA GLY A 461 15.56 4.68 -22.14
C GLY A 461 16.42 4.20 -20.97
N ILE A 462 16.41 2.91 -20.70
CA ILE A 462 17.20 2.28 -19.63
C ILE A 462 18.14 1.25 -20.25
N ALA A 463 19.39 1.21 -19.80
CA ALA A 463 20.33 0.11 -20.01
C ALA A 463 20.82 -0.39 -18.65
N SER A 464 21.38 -1.60 -18.59
CA SER A 464 21.85 -2.19 -17.34
C SER A 464 23.22 -2.84 -17.49
N CYS A 465 24.05 -2.68 -16.46
CA CYS A 465 25.31 -3.38 -16.31
C CYS A 465 25.44 -3.92 -14.89
N VAL A 466 25.40 -5.24 -14.77
CA VAL A 466 25.53 -5.93 -13.50
C VAL A 466 26.95 -5.77 -12.94
N GLN A 467 27.06 -5.36 -11.68
CA GLN A 467 28.31 -5.02 -11.01
C GLN A 467 28.85 -6.17 -10.16
N SER A 468 30.18 -6.23 -9.98
CA SER A 468 30.97 -7.31 -9.36
C SER A 468 30.59 -7.76 -7.94
N PHE A 469 29.73 -7.01 -7.26
CA PHE A 469 29.22 -7.35 -5.92
C PHE A 469 27.97 -8.23 -5.96
N SER A 470 27.38 -8.43 -7.13
CA SER A 470 26.18 -9.25 -7.31
C SER A 470 26.49 -10.75 -7.40
N ASN A 471 25.46 -11.57 -7.22
CA ASN A 471 25.57 -13.03 -7.12
C ASN A 471 25.83 -13.77 -8.44
N CYS A 472 25.83 -13.06 -9.57
CA CYS A 472 26.06 -13.66 -10.88
C CYS A 472 27.33 -13.13 -11.50
N ASP A 473 28.42 -13.87 -11.28
CA ASP A 473 29.79 -13.65 -11.78
C ASP A 473 29.93 -12.47 -12.77
N PRO A 474 30.01 -11.23 -12.23
CA PRO A 474 30.12 -10.04 -13.05
C PRO A 474 31.62 -9.78 -13.22
N ALA A 475 32.13 -9.95 -14.43
CA ALA A 475 33.38 -9.30 -14.78
C ALA A 475 33.10 -7.79 -14.99
N ALA A 476 32.74 -7.05 -13.94
CA ALA A 476 32.64 -5.59 -14.07
C ALA A 476 34.07 -5.05 -14.21
N SER A 477 34.44 -4.71 -15.44
CA SER A 477 35.59 -3.86 -15.71
C SER A 477 35.21 -2.40 -15.48
N GLU A 478 36.19 -1.51 -15.34
CA GLU A 478 35.99 -0.05 -15.37
C GLU A 478 35.11 0.38 -16.58
N ASP A 479 35.14 -0.38 -17.68
CA ASP A 479 34.31 -0.13 -18.86
C ASP A 479 32.80 -0.28 -18.60
N SER A 480 32.39 -0.98 -17.54
CA SER A 480 30.97 -1.13 -17.18
C SER A 480 30.35 0.19 -16.73
N LEU A 481 31.08 1.03 -15.99
CA LEU A 481 30.56 2.30 -15.46
C LEU A 481 30.22 3.31 -16.56
N THR A 482 30.94 3.21 -17.68
CA THR A 482 30.82 4.06 -18.85
C THR A 482 30.45 3.25 -20.10
N HIS A 483 29.79 2.10 -19.92
CA HIS A 483 29.47 1.23 -21.04
C HIS A 483 28.63 2.00 -22.07
N ASN A 484 29.03 1.94 -23.33
CA ASN A 484 28.41 2.70 -24.43
C ASN A 484 28.12 4.18 -24.07
N TYR A 485 29.06 4.88 -23.42
CA TYR A 485 28.90 6.29 -22.98
C TYR A 485 28.51 7.29 -24.10
N ASN A 486 28.65 6.90 -25.37
CA ASN A 486 28.20 7.68 -26.52
C ASN A 486 26.67 7.59 -26.74
N VAL A 487 26.01 6.63 -26.10
CA VAL A 487 24.55 6.42 -26.08
C VAL A 487 24.01 6.61 -24.67
N ASN A 488 24.62 5.95 -23.68
CA ASN A 488 24.26 6.03 -22.26
C ASN A 488 24.72 7.37 -21.69
N ASP A 489 23.77 8.26 -21.41
CA ASP A 489 24.00 9.65 -21.07
C ASP A 489 24.21 9.88 -19.57
N ILE A 490 23.53 9.06 -18.76
CA ILE A 490 23.56 9.11 -17.29
C ILE A 490 24.02 7.74 -16.79
N SER A 491 24.95 7.73 -15.84
CA SER A 491 25.44 6.54 -15.14
C SER A 491 24.92 6.58 -13.70
N SER A 492 23.97 5.69 -13.37
CA SER A 492 23.36 5.58 -12.05
C SER A 492 24.07 4.50 -11.24
N ASN A 493 24.68 4.89 -10.11
CA ASN A 493 25.55 4.04 -9.32
C ASN A 493 25.09 4.07 -7.85
N SER A 494 24.05 3.31 -7.52
CA SER A 494 23.42 3.28 -6.20
C SER A 494 24.15 2.36 -5.22
N TRP A 495 25.47 2.41 -5.22
CA TRP A 495 26.34 1.57 -4.41
C TRP A 495 27.61 2.33 -4.06
N GLY A 496 28.35 1.83 -3.08
CA GLY A 496 29.58 2.46 -2.62
C GLY A 496 30.43 1.50 -1.81
N THR A 497 31.66 1.92 -1.49
CA THR A 497 32.55 1.13 -0.64
C THR A 497 32.53 1.69 0.78
N ASN A 498 32.35 0.81 1.78
CA ASN A 498 32.46 1.22 3.18
C ASN A 498 33.95 1.32 3.57
N ALA A 499 34.50 2.54 3.54
CA ALA A 499 35.89 2.78 3.92
C ALA A 499 36.15 2.40 5.40
N CYS A 500 35.17 2.57 6.29
CA CYS A 500 35.33 2.31 7.73
C CYS A 500 35.52 0.81 8.05
N GLU A 501 34.92 -0.09 7.27
CA GLU A 501 35.04 -1.53 7.48
C GLU A 501 36.45 -2.05 7.12
N ARG A 502 37.07 -1.45 6.09
CA ARG A 502 38.47 -1.72 5.73
C ARG A 502 39.46 -1.20 6.76
N TYR A 503 39.16 -0.09 7.43
CA TYR A 503 40.00 0.42 8.53
C TYR A 503 39.77 -0.37 9.83
N ALA A 504 38.54 -0.77 10.16
CA ALA A 504 38.24 -1.54 11.37
C ALA A 504 38.92 -2.93 11.38
N THR A 505 39.10 -3.55 10.20
CA THR A 505 39.74 -4.87 10.06
C THR A 505 41.27 -4.80 9.88
N SER A 506 41.82 -3.62 9.59
CA SER A 506 43.26 -3.39 9.42
C SER A 506 43.90 -2.57 10.54
N ALA A 507 43.10 -1.92 11.39
CA ALA A 507 43.56 -1.20 12.56
C ALA A 507 43.89 -2.17 13.71
N THR A 508 45.09 -2.72 13.71
CA THR A 508 45.69 -3.31 14.93
C THR A 508 46.05 -2.25 15.98
N ASP A 509 46.01 -0.96 15.62
CA ASP A 509 46.31 0.20 16.47
C ASP A 509 45.19 1.26 16.42
N CYS A 510 43.93 0.88 16.69
CA CYS A 510 42.91 1.89 16.96
C CYS A 510 43.18 2.52 18.34
N PRO A 511 43.47 3.83 18.47
CA PRO A 511 43.84 4.46 19.74
C PRO A 511 42.65 4.67 20.69
N PHE A 512 41.46 4.20 20.32
CA PHE A 512 40.25 4.26 21.11
C PHE A 512 39.84 2.83 21.48
N GLU A 513 39.76 2.53 22.78
CA GLU A 513 39.20 1.26 23.25
C GLU A 513 37.78 1.10 22.71
N CYS A 514 37.49 -0.04 22.06
CA CYS A 514 36.11 -0.45 21.81
C CYS A 514 35.39 -0.53 23.16
N PRO A 515 34.24 0.14 23.34
CA PRO A 515 33.50 0.05 24.60
C PRO A 515 33.16 -1.42 24.86
N SER A 516 33.59 -1.92 26.02
CA SER A 516 33.28 -3.27 26.46
C SER A 516 31.77 -3.42 26.58
N VAL A 517 31.15 -4.13 25.65
CA VAL A 517 29.82 -4.69 25.85
C VAL A 517 29.95 -5.78 26.90
N SER A 518 29.63 -5.43 28.15
CA SER A 518 29.38 -6.43 29.18
C SER A 518 28.09 -7.17 28.80
N SER A 519 28.25 -8.43 28.38
CA SER A 519 27.19 -9.42 28.22
C SER A 519 26.46 -9.70 29.52
#